data_AF-A0A5C6FF55-F1
#
_entry.id   AF-A0A5C6FF55-F1
#
_cell.length_a   1.000
_cell.length_b   1.000
_cell.length_c   1.000
_cell.angle_alpha   90.00
_cell.angle_beta   90.00
_cell.angle_gamma   90.00
#
_symmetry.space_group_name_H-M   'P 1'
#
loop_
_entity.id
_entity.type
_entity.pdbx_description
1 polymer ?
#
loop_
_entity_poly.entity_id
_entity_poly.type
_entity_poly.pdbx_seq_one_letter_code
_entity_poly.pdbx_strand_id
1 'polypeptide(L)'
;MTNETESKNRKRRTRFTMVLRRVHLYAGLFLLPWVFLYGITGAMFNHYGLFSEANIVDVPSSALSGSALDDFPSADLLAQQVVEQLRLAVPDAKIEMVDSHQPEFVNDVILQVKEDKIKHLVHIDPVAKSAWVASSPDKKYQPDAMLAKIRNVDVPSRPYELAKTSVASVLESAGIGADGKSEPQGWCKLNFLATVDGTPARVTYVLRDGHVDVSKFEGKSGMSPRQFFMRLHTSHGRPPHWNARMMWSLFVDIMACAMVGWGVTGLVMWWQIKRTRLIGGAVMMLSIATAIGLYYGMIHFYAASKL
;
A
#
# COMPACT_ATOMS: atom_id res chain seq x y z
N MET A 1 -36.97 13.22 47.08
CA MET A 1 -36.92 12.83 45.65
C MET A 1 -35.50 12.79 45.06
N THR A 2 -34.44 13.13 45.80
CA THR A 2 -33.05 13.25 45.31
C THR A 2 -32.20 11.97 45.46
N ASN A 3 -32.37 11.21 46.55
CA ASN A 3 -31.59 9.99 46.83
C ASN A 3 -31.88 8.82 45.85
N GLU A 4 -33.10 8.70 45.37
CA GLU A 4 -33.49 7.60 44.47
C GLU A 4 -32.91 7.78 43.06
N THR A 5 -32.83 9.03 42.60
CA THR A 5 -32.24 9.43 41.32
C THR A 5 -30.73 9.24 41.32
N GLU A 6 -30.03 9.59 42.40
CA GLU A 6 -28.58 9.34 42.53
C GLU A 6 -28.24 7.84 42.54
N SER A 7 -29.02 7.03 43.26
CA SER A 7 -28.85 5.56 43.29
C SER A 7 -29.05 4.93 41.90
N LYS A 8 -30.09 5.35 41.17
CA LYS A 8 -30.35 4.91 39.79
C LYS A 8 -29.21 5.32 38.84
N ASN A 9 -28.70 6.55 38.96
CA ASN A 9 -27.59 7.05 38.16
C ASN A 9 -26.27 6.32 38.45
N ARG A 10 -25.96 6.02 39.71
CA ARG A 10 -24.80 5.22 40.10
C ARG A 10 -24.86 3.82 39.49
N LYS A 11 -26.02 3.14 39.60
CA LYS A 11 -26.25 1.81 39.01
C LYS A 11 -26.09 1.82 37.48
N ARG A 12 -26.64 2.83 36.80
CA ARG A 12 -26.49 3.00 35.34
C ARG A 12 -25.03 3.20 34.94
N ARG A 13 -24.30 4.07 35.65
CA ARG A 13 -22.88 4.33 35.40
C ARG A 13 -22.01 3.08 35.59
N THR A 14 -22.26 2.29 36.65
CA THR A 14 -21.55 1.01 36.86
C THR A 14 -21.83 0.03 35.72
N ARG A 15 -23.09 -0.14 35.31
CA ARG A 15 -23.43 -1.01 34.16
C ARG A 15 -22.75 -0.57 32.87
N PHE A 16 -22.77 0.73 32.59
CA PHE A 16 -22.09 1.30 31.42
C PHE A 16 -20.59 1.01 31.44
N THR A 17 -19.90 1.23 32.58
CA THR A 17 -18.47 0.90 32.68
C THR A 17 -18.16 -0.59 32.50
N MET A 18 -19.04 -1.49 32.95
CA MET A 18 -18.89 -2.93 32.73
C MET A 18 -19.03 -3.29 31.24
N VAL A 19 -20.00 -2.69 30.54
CA VAL A 19 -20.18 -2.88 29.09
C VAL A 19 -18.95 -2.39 28.33
N LEU A 20 -18.45 -1.18 28.63
CA LEU A 20 -17.25 -0.64 27.98
C LEU A 20 -16.04 -1.56 28.14
N ARG A 21 -15.81 -2.09 29.35
CA ARG A 21 -14.71 -3.04 29.60
C ARG A 21 -14.85 -4.32 28.77
N ARG A 22 -16.07 -4.86 28.67
CA ARG A 22 -16.34 -6.06 27.85
C ARG A 22 -16.15 -5.78 26.37
N VAL A 23 -16.68 -4.67 25.86
CA VAL A 23 -16.50 -4.25 24.46
C VAL A 23 -15.01 -4.08 24.16
N HIS A 24 -14.26 -3.39 25.02
CA HIS A 24 -12.82 -3.21 24.85
C HIS A 24 -12.06 -4.55 24.86
N LEU A 25 -12.35 -5.43 25.82
CA LEU A 25 -11.71 -6.74 25.92
C LEU A 25 -12.00 -7.61 24.70
N TYR A 26 -13.26 -7.75 24.30
CA TYR A 26 -13.64 -8.60 23.17
C TYR A 26 -13.20 -8.01 21.83
N ALA A 27 -13.24 -6.68 21.67
CA ALA A 27 -12.65 -6.02 20.50
C ALA A 27 -11.14 -6.28 20.44
N GLY A 28 -10.42 -6.18 21.56
CA GLY A 28 -8.98 -6.48 21.63
C GLY A 28 -8.67 -7.94 21.29
N LEU A 29 -9.43 -8.90 21.83
CA LEU A 29 -9.27 -10.33 21.52
C LEU A 29 -9.56 -10.63 20.04
N PHE A 30 -10.60 -10.01 19.49
CA PHE A 30 -10.91 -10.12 18.07
C PHE A 30 -9.81 -9.52 17.20
N LEU A 31 -9.29 -8.34 17.56
CA LEU A 31 -8.24 -7.61 16.83
C LEU A 31 -6.87 -8.28 16.88
N LEU A 32 -6.58 -9.06 17.93
CA LEU A 32 -5.25 -9.62 18.19
C LEU A 32 -4.60 -10.30 16.95
N PRO A 33 -5.21 -11.32 16.30
CA PRO A 33 -4.60 -11.94 15.13
C PRO A 33 -4.39 -10.97 13.96
N TRP A 34 -5.28 -9.98 13.82
CA TRP A 34 -5.22 -9.00 12.73
C TRP A 34 -4.11 -7.97 12.94
N VAL A 35 -3.95 -7.49 14.18
CA VAL A 35 -2.86 -6.58 14.55
C VAL A 35 -1.51 -7.25 14.33
N PHE A 36 -1.36 -8.53 14.68
CA PHE A 36 -0.15 -9.29 14.36
C PHE A 36 0.07 -9.43 12.85
N LEU A 37 -0.97 -9.81 12.10
CA LEU A 37 -0.88 -9.92 10.65
C LEU A 37 -0.43 -8.59 10.02
N TYR A 38 -1.13 -7.49 10.30
CA TYR A 38 -0.83 -6.17 9.74
C TYR A 38 0.50 -5.58 10.25
N GLY A 39 0.84 -5.78 11.52
CA GLY A 39 2.10 -5.32 12.10
C GLY A 39 3.31 -6.02 11.48
N ILE A 40 3.26 -7.35 11.36
CA ILE A 40 4.33 -8.14 10.75
C ILE A 40 4.47 -7.79 9.27
N THR A 41 3.36 -7.76 8.52
CA THR A 41 3.40 -7.46 7.08
C THR A 41 3.78 -6.01 6.79
N GLY A 42 3.38 -5.05 7.63
CA GLY A 42 3.86 -3.67 7.56
C GLY A 42 5.38 -3.58 7.74
N ALA A 43 5.93 -4.30 8.72
CA ALA A 43 7.38 -4.38 8.90
C ALA A 43 8.08 -5.02 7.70
N MET A 44 7.46 -6.00 7.02
CA MET A 44 8.00 -6.62 5.81
C MET A 44 8.04 -5.69 4.59
N PHE A 45 7.23 -4.61 4.54
CA PHE A 45 7.31 -3.56 3.51
C PHE A 45 8.53 -2.66 3.73
N ASN A 46 8.79 -2.28 4.98
CA ASN A 46 9.84 -1.32 5.33
C ASN A 46 11.22 -1.97 5.49
N HIS A 47 11.28 -3.27 5.80
CA HIS A 47 12.53 -3.98 6.09
C HIS A 47 12.71 -5.16 5.15
N TYR A 48 13.55 -5.00 4.12
CA TYR A 48 13.78 -6.02 3.10
C TYR A 48 14.31 -7.35 3.67
N GLY A 49 15.09 -7.29 4.76
CA GLY A 49 15.62 -8.47 5.45
C GLY A 49 14.58 -9.29 6.22
N LEU A 50 13.42 -8.73 6.55
CA LEU A 50 12.43 -9.42 7.37
C LEU A 50 11.68 -10.48 6.56
N PHE A 51 11.89 -11.75 6.91
CA PHE A 51 11.38 -12.93 6.19
C PHE A 51 11.74 -12.95 4.70
N SER A 52 12.93 -12.41 4.35
CA SER A 52 13.41 -12.42 2.98
C SER A 52 13.66 -13.84 2.47
N GLU A 53 13.33 -14.08 1.21
CA GLU A 53 13.78 -15.27 0.47
C GLU A 53 15.11 -15.03 -0.25
N ALA A 54 15.64 -13.80 -0.17
CA ALA A 54 16.92 -13.44 -0.73
C ALA A 54 18.04 -13.64 0.29
N ASN A 55 19.18 -14.13 -0.18
CA ASN A 55 20.44 -14.02 0.53
C ASN A 55 20.93 -12.56 0.42
N ILE A 56 21.07 -11.88 1.55
CA ILE A 56 21.49 -10.49 1.61
C ILE A 56 22.94 -10.45 2.07
N VAL A 57 23.78 -9.74 1.32
CA VAL A 57 25.20 -9.51 1.64
C VAL A 57 25.45 -8.01 1.66
N ASP A 58 25.88 -7.50 2.81
CA ASP A 58 26.31 -6.11 2.95
C ASP A 58 27.72 -5.93 2.40
N VAL A 59 27.93 -4.86 1.63
CA VAL A 59 29.20 -4.47 1.04
C VAL A 59 29.60 -3.11 1.61
N PRO A 60 30.51 -3.07 2.60
CA PRO A 60 30.89 -1.81 3.23
C PRO A 60 31.63 -0.89 2.24
N SER A 61 31.60 0.41 2.50
CA SER A 61 32.29 1.40 1.66
C SER A 61 33.78 1.14 1.48
N SER A 62 34.44 0.55 2.47
CA SER A 62 35.86 0.13 2.39
C SER A 62 36.12 -0.93 1.32
N ALA A 63 35.13 -1.78 1.02
CA ALA A 63 35.24 -2.78 -0.06
C ALA A 63 34.96 -2.18 -1.44
N LEU A 64 34.41 -0.97 -1.49
CA LEU A 64 34.09 -0.22 -2.71
C LEU A 64 35.11 0.89 -3.01
N SER A 65 36.11 1.06 -2.15
CA SER A 65 37.20 2.02 -2.37
C SER A 65 37.99 1.67 -3.63
N GLY A 66 38.23 2.67 -4.48
CA GLY A 66 38.82 2.55 -5.81
C GLY A 66 37.82 2.19 -6.92
N SER A 67 36.53 2.07 -6.60
CA SER A 67 35.49 1.88 -7.62
C SER A 67 34.95 3.23 -8.14
N ALA A 68 34.18 3.20 -9.22
CA ALA A 68 33.50 4.38 -9.75
C ALA A 68 32.51 5.04 -8.75
N LEU A 69 32.17 4.36 -7.65
CA LEU A 69 31.34 4.93 -6.58
C LEU A 69 32.08 6.01 -5.78
N ASP A 70 33.42 6.00 -5.77
CA ASP A 70 34.21 7.04 -5.12
C ASP A 70 33.99 8.40 -5.79
N ASP A 71 33.80 8.39 -7.10
CA ASP A 71 33.53 9.58 -7.92
C ASP A 71 32.03 9.96 -7.96
N PHE A 72 31.17 9.22 -7.24
CA PHE A 72 29.75 9.55 -7.19
C PHE A 72 29.55 10.93 -6.53
N PRO A 73 28.87 11.87 -7.20
CA PRO A 73 28.79 13.26 -6.75
C PRO A 73 27.90 13.39 -5.51
N SER A 74 28.19 14.39 -4.68
CA SER A 74 27.24 14.81 -3.64
C SER A 74 25.95 15.37 -4.27
N ALA A 75 24.86 15.36 -3.51
CA ALA A 75 23.59 15.92 -3.97
C ALA A 75 23.73 17.39 -4.41
N ASP A 76 24.49 18.19 -3.66
CA ASP A 76 24.77 19.60 -4.00
C ASP A 76 25.51 19.76 -5.32
N LEU A 77 26.58 18.99 -5.53
CA LEU A 77 27.39 19.07 -6.75
C LEU A 77 26.56 18.65 -7.96
N LEU A 78 25.80 17.56 -7.83
CA LEU A 78 24.94 17.08 -8.91
C LEU A 78 23.83 18.08 -9.23
N ALA A 79 23.20 18.69 -8.21
CA ALA A 79 22.16 19.70 -8.42
C ALA A 79 22.72 20.95 -9.14
N GLN A 80 23.92 21.41 -8.77
CA GLN A 80 24.60 22.51 -9.46
C GLN A 80 24.83 22.19 -10.93
N GLN A 81 25.37 20.99 -11.22
CA GLN A 81 25.60 20.53 -12.58
C GLN A 81 24.29 20.47 -13.38
N VAL A 82 23.21 19.97 -12.79
CA VAL A 82 21.88 19.91 -13.43
C VAL A 82 21.37 21.32 -13.75
N VAL A 83 21.45 22.26 -12.80
CA VAL A 83 21.00 23.65 -13.02
C VAL A 83 21.82 24.34 -14.09
N GLU A 84 23.13 24.12 -14.12
CA GLU A 84 24.01 24.63 -15.18
C GLU A 84 23.57 24.11 -16.56
N GLN A 85 23.34 22.80 -16.70
CA GLN A 85 22.86 22.21 -17.95
C GLN A 85 21.49 22.74 -18.36
N LEU A 86 20.57 22.96 -17.42
CA LEU A 86 19.26 23.55 -17.71
C LEU A 86 19.36 24.98 -18.24
N ARG A 87 20.26 25.80 -17.69
CA ARG A 87 20.53 27.17 -18.18
C ARG A 87 21.06 27.17 -19.60
N LEU A 88 21.95 26.21 -19.92
CA LEU A 88 22.46 26.04 -21.28
C LEU A 88 21.37 25.59 -22.26
N ALA A 89 20.47 24.70 -21.81
CA ALA A 89 19.39 24.18 -22.63
C ALA A 89 18.27 25.20 -22.90
N VAL A 90 18.05 26.13 -21.97
CA VAL A 90 16.99 27.17 -22.09
C VAL A 90 17.56 28.54 -21.71
N PRO A 91 18.32 29.20 -22.60
CA PRO A 91 19.02 30.45 -22.30
C PRO A 91 18.11 31.61 -21.88
N ASP A 92 16.87 31.62 -22.38
CA ASP A 92 15.88 32.67 -22.08
C ASP A 92 15.24 32.51 -20.70
N ALA A 93 15.40 31.35 -20.05
CA ALA A 93 14.84 31.08 -18.73
C ALA A 93 15.86 31.40 -17.62
N LYS A 94 15.45 32.22 -16.65
CA LYS A 94 16.24 32.47 -15.44
C LYS A 94 16.01 31.34 -14.43
N ILE A 95 16.99 30.43 -14.31
CA ILE A 95 16.93 29.27 -13.40
C ILE A 95 17.93 29.48 -12.26
N GLU A 96 17.45 29.44 -11.01
CA GLU A 96 18.27 29.57 -9.80
C GLU A 96 17.89 28.48 -8.79
N MET A 97 18.86 27.99 -8.02
CA MET A 97 18.59 27.11 -6.89
C MET A 97 17.95 27.92 -5.77
N VAL A 98 17.04 27.30 -5.01
CA VAL A 98 16.37 27.94 -3.89
C VAL A 98 16.94 27.41 -2.58
N ASP A 99 17.47 28.30 -1.73
CA ASP A 99 18.16 27.91 -0.48
C ASP A 99 17.22 27.32 0.58
N SER A 100 15.91 27.48 0.42
CA SER A 100 14.91 26.98 1.39
C SER A 100 14.82 25.45 1.43
N HIS A 101 15.38 24.75 0.44
CA HIS A 101 15.38 23.29 0.40
C HIS A 101 16.70 22.79 -0.21
N GLN A 102 17.51 22.12 0.62
CA GLN A 102 18.79 21.58 0.19
C GLN A 102 18.58 20.37 -0.73
N PRO A 103 19.42 20.19 -1.76
CA PRO A 103 19.38 19.00 -2.59
C PRO A 103 19.58 17.72 -1.76
N GLU A 104 18.75 16.72 -1.99
CA GLU A 104 18.85 15.43 -1.30
C GLU A 104 18.53 14.26 -2.25
N PHE A 105 19.13 13.10 -1.98
CA PHE A 105 18.73 11.84 -2.60
C PHE A 105 17.58 11.23 -1.79
N VAL A 106 16.50 10.87 -2.47
CA VAL A 106 15.28 10.36 -1.82
C VAL A 106 15.31 8.84 -1.62
N ASN A 107 16.11 8.11 -2.41
CA ASN A 107 16.22 6.65 -2.36
C ASN A 107 17.62 6.17 -2.77
N ASP A 108 17.92 4.92 -2.45
CA ASP A 108 19.06 4.17 -2.99
C ASP A 108 19.00 4.10 -4.52
N VAL A 109 20.18 3.98 -5.15
CA VAL A 109 20.28 3.56 -6.55
C VAL A 109 20.16 2.04 -6.59
N ILE A 110 19.07 1.54 -7.17
CA ILE A 110 18.78 0.10 -7.23
C ILE A 110 19.04 -0.40 -8.65
N LEU A 111 19.99 -1.32 -8.79
CA LEU A 111 20.32 -1.97 -10.06
C LEU A 111 19.99 -3.46 -9.98
N GLN A 112 19.52 -4.02 -11.08
CA GLN A 112 19.25 -5.44 -11.20
C GLN A 112 20.25 -6.10 -12.15
N VAL A 113 20.95 -7.13 -11.66
CA VAL A 113 21.81 -8.01 -12.45
C VAL A 113 21.21 -9.42 -12.45
N LYS A 114 21.31 -10.14 -13.55
CA LYS A 114 20.82 -11.52 -13.68
C LYS A 114 21.95 -12.44 -14.07
N GLU A 115 22.09 -13.55 -13.33
CA GLU A 115 23.11 -14.57 -13.54
C GLU A 115 22.47 -15.94 -13.24
N ASP A 116 22.54 -16.91 -14.17
CA ASP A 116 22.12 -18.31 -13.95
C ASP A 116 20.77 -18.52 -13.23
N LYS A 117 19.74 -17.73 -13.61
CA LYS A 117 18.39 -17.73 -13.01
C LYS A 117 18.34 -17.22 -11.57
N ILE A 118 19.39 -16.56 -11.10
CA ILE A 118 19.42 -15.74 -9.90
C ILE A 118 19.29 -14.28 -10.33
N LYS A 119 18.46 -13.54 -9.61
CA LYS A 119 18.43 -12.09 -9.69
C LYS A 119 19.19 -11.53 -8.50
N HIS A 120 20.12 -10.62 -8.79
CA HIS A 120 20.83 -9.81 -7.82
C HIS A 120 20.26 -8.40 -7.89
N LEU A 121 19.72 -7.93 -6.78
CA LEU A 121 19.35 -6.53 -6.59
C LEU A 121 20.48 -5.87 -5.81
N VAL A 122 21.19 -4.94 -6.44
CA VAL A 122 22.26 -4.17 -5.84
C VAL A 122 21.66 -2.83 -5.43
N HIS A 123 21.59 -2.59 -4.14
CA HIS A 123 21.21 -1.32 -3.55
C HIS A 123 22.48 -0.55 -3.22
N ILE A 124 22.62 0.64 -3.78
CA ILE A 124 23.77 1.51 -3.57
C ILE A 124 23.27 2.74 -2.81
N ASP A 125 23.85 2.99 -1.64
CA ASP A 125 23.64 4.23 -0.89
C ASP A 125 24.56 5.32 -1.48
N PRO A 126 24.00 6.32 -2.18
CA PRO A 126 24.80 7.37 -2.82
C PRO A 126 25.47 8.31 -1.81
N VAL A 127 24.99 8.34 -0.56
CA VAL A 127 25.51 9.20 0.51
C VAL A 127 26.61 8.49 1.28
N ALA A 128 26.35 7.27 1.76
CA ALA A 128 27.33 6.49 2.52
C ALA A 128 28.38 5.81 1.63
N LYS A 129 28.18 5.79 0.30
CA LYS A 129 29.00 5.06 -0.67
C LYS A 129 29.19 3.59 -0.29
N SER A 130 28.13 3.00 0.24
CA SER A 130 28.04 1.59 0.61
C SER A 130 27.02 0.91 -0.29
N ALA A 131 27.00 -0.43 -0.26
CA ALA A 131 25.99 -1.17 -0.98
C ALA A 131 25.57 -2.42 -0.21
N TRP A 132 24.45 -2.98 -0.60
CA TRP A 132 24.08 -4.34 -0.21
C TRP A 132 23.44 -5.05 -1.39
N VAL A 133 23.63 -6.37 -1.45
CA VAL A 133 23.20 -7.21 -2.56
C VAL A 133 22.20 -8.22 -2.06
N ALA A 134 20.99 -8.20 -2.61
CA ALA A 134 19.98 -9.23 -2.40
C ALA A 134 19.92 -10.19 -3.58
N SER A 135 20.31 -11.44 -3.32
CA SER A 135 20.36 -12.52 -4.29
C SER A 135 19.19 -13.47 -4.07
N SER A 136 18.34 -13.66 -5.06
CA SER A 136 17.22 -14.61 -4.97
C SER A 136 16.97 -15.31 -6.30
N PRO A 137 16.38 -16.51 -6.30
CA PRO A 137 15.94 -17.13 -7.55
C PRO A 137 15.03 -16.18 -8.34
N ASP A 138 15.26 -16.01 -9.63
CA ASP A 138 14.39 -15.26 -10.56
C ASP A 138 13.14 -16.10 -10.87
N LYS A 139 12.34 -16.38 -9.83
CA LYS A 139 11.04 -17.02 -9.92
C LYS A 139 10.02 -16.01 -10.44
N LYS A 140 10.11 -15.63 -11.71
CA LYS A 140 8.95 -15.06 -12.39
C LYS A 140 7.94 -16.18 -12.55
N TYR A 141 6.88 -16.18 -11.75
CA TYR A 141 5.70 -16.97 -12.09
C TYR A 141 5.13 -16.38 -13.38
N GLN A 142 5.55 -16.94 -14.51
CA GLN A 142 4.93 -16.71 -15.80
C GLN A 142 3.88 -17.80 -15.94
N PRO A 143 2.59 -17.45 -15.94
CA PRO A 143 1.56 -18.41 -16.26
C PRO A 143 1.90 -19.00 -17.64
N ASP A 144 1.82 -20.31 -17.78
CA ASP A 144 2.05 -20.97 -19.06
C ASP A 144 0.96 -20.49 -20.04
N ALA A 145 1.34 -19.59 -20.95
CA ALA A 145 0.40 -18.90 -21.81
C ALA A 145 -0.15 -19.88 -22.84
N MET A 146 -1.44 -20.15 -22.73
CA MET A 146 -2.18 -20.92 -23.71
C MET A 146 -2.70 -19.95 -24.76
N LEU A 147 -2.75 -20.35 -26.04
CA LEU A 147 -3.28 -19.50 -27.11
C LEU A 147 -2.62 -18.10 -27.23
N ALA A 148 -1.32 -17.98 -26.95
CA ALA A 148 -0.58 -16.71 -26.92
C ALA A 148 -0.66 -15.85 -28.21
N LYS A 149 -1.11 -16.44 -29.33
CA LYS A 149 -1.38 -15.73 -30.59
C LYS A 149 -2.63 -14.85 -30.53
N ILE A 150 -3.58 -15.14 -29.64
CA ILE A 150 -4.81 -14.39 -29.46
C ILE A 150 -4.59 -13.38 -28.34
N ARG A 151 -4.52 -12.09 -28.69
CA ARG A 151 -4.35 -11.00 -27.71
C ARG A 151 -5.64 -10.26 -27.40
N ASN A 152 -6.56 -10.21 -28.35
CA ASN A 152 -7.84 -9.50 -28.22
C ASN A 152 -8.93 -10.34 -28.86
N VAL A 153 -10.12 -10.29 -28.29
CA VAL A 153 -11.33 -10.92 -28.83
C VAL A 153 -12.43 -9.86 -28.89
N ASP A 154 -12.95 -9.61 -30.09
CA ASP A 154 -14.16 -8.80 -30.24
C ASP A 154 -15.36 -9.67 -29.88
N VAL A 155 -16.03 -9.31 -28.80
CA VAL A 155 -17.24 -10.00 -28.33
C VAL A 155 -18.43 -9.17 -28.81
N PRO A 156 -19.41 -9.75 -29.52
CA PRO A 156 -20.52 -9.00 -30.11
C PRO A 156 -21.29 -8.10 -29.14
N SER A 157 -21.37 -8.49 -27.86
CA SER A 157 -22.09 -7.73 -26.84
C SER A 157 -21.39 -6.42 -26.42
N ARG A 158 -20.08 -6.25 -26.69
CA ARG A 158 -19.27 -5.06 -26.37
C ARG A 158 -19.64 -4.41 -25.01
N PRO A 159 -19.49 -5.16 -23.90
CA PRO A 159 -20.07 -4.78 -22.60
C PRO A 159 -19.59 -3.43 -22.06
N TYR A 160 -18.38 -3.01 -22.40
CA TYR A 160 -17.86 -1.70 -22.00
C TYR A 160 -18.55 -0.54 -22.72
N GLU A 161 -18.86 -0.68 -24.02
CA GLU A 161 -19.63 0.34 -24.76
C GLU A 161 -21.08 0.40 -24.27
N LEU A 162 -21.68 -0.74 -23.92
CA LEU A 162 -22.97 -0.77 -23.25
C LEU A 162 -22.94 0.00 -21.91
N ALA A 163 -21.91 -0.21 -21.10
CA ALA A 163 -21.76 0.53 -19.85
C ALA A 163 -21.57 2.05 -20.08
N LYS A 164 -20.74 2.42 -21.07
CA LYS A 164 -20.44 3.81 -21.43
C LYS A 164 -21.68 4.55 -21.93
N THR A 165 -22.45 3.93 -22.82
CA THR A 165 -23.71 4.51 -23.34
C THR A 165 -24.79 4.62 -22.26
N SER A 166 -24.74 3.77 -21.24
CA SER A 166 -25.65 3.83 -20.09
C SER A 166 -25.30 4.90 -19.06
N VAL A 167 -24.13 5.57 -19.16
CA VAL A 167 -23.71 6.57 -18.15
C VAL A 167 -24.73 7.71 -18.04
N ALA A 168 -25.21 8.24 -19.17
CA ALA A 168 -26.16 9.35 -19.17
C ALA A 168 -27.48 8.98 -18.48
N SER A 169 -28.05 7.81 -18.79
CA SER A 169 -29.30 7.34 -18.17
C SER A 169 -29.13 7.02 -16.68
N VAL A 170 -27.96 6.51 -16.27
CA VAL A 170 -27.62 6.29 -14.86
C VAL A 170 -27.52 7.62 -14.10
N LEU A 171 -26.87 8.63 -14.67
CA LEU A 171 -26.74 9.95 -14.07
C LEU A 171 -28.09 10.67 -13.98
N GLU A 172 -28.89 10.62 -15.04
CA GLU A 172 -30.25 11.15 -15.06
C GLU A 172 -31.13 10.48 -14.00
N SER A 173 -31.08 9.15 -13.89
CA SER A 173 -31.81 8.39 -12.86
C SER A 173 -31.35 8.73 -11.44
N ALA A 174 -30.11 9.20 -11.28
CA ALA A 174 -29.56 9.68 -10.01
C ALA A 174 -29.85 11.16 -9.75
N GLY A 175 -30.53 11.87 -10.67
CA GLY A 175 -30.81 13.30 -10.57
C GLY A 175 -29.59 14.19 -10.81
N ILE A 176 -28.56 13.69 -11.50
CA ILE A 176 -27.31 14.40 -11.79
C ILE A 176 -27.32 14.85 -13.25
N GLY A 177 -27.31 16.17 -13.47
CA GLY A 177 -27.06 16.74 -14.80
C GLY A 177 -25.62 16.48 -15.24
N ALA A 178 -25.43 15.94 -16.45
CA ALA A 178 -24.13 15.51 -16.92
C ALA A 178 -23.79 16.16 -18.27
N ASP A 179 -22.93 17.19 -18.24
CA ASP A 179 -22.44 17.88 -19.44
C ASP A 179 -21.01 17.44 -19.84
N GLY A 180 -20.37 16.61 -19.00
CA GLY A 180 -18.99 16.15 -19.18
C GLY A 180 -18.86 14.82 -19.92
N LYS A 181 -17.69 14.59 -20.53
CA LYS A 181 -17.34 13.30 -21.13
C LYS A 181 -17.05 12.27 -20.02
N SER A 182 -17.59 11.07 -20.15
CA SER A 182 -17.27 9.96 -19.22
C SER A 182 -15.83 9.48 -19.43
N GLU A 183 -15.02 9.50 -18.39
CA GLU A 183 -13.67 8.93 -18.40
C GLU A 183 -13.65 7.57 -17.66
N PRO A 184 -12.94 6.57 -18.20
CA PRO A 184 -12.81 5.29 -17.52
C PRO A 184 -12.00 5.42 -16.23
N GLN A 185 -12.56 4.95 -15.12
CA GLN A 185 -11.82 4.75 -13.88
C GLN A 185 -11.61 3.25 -13.62
N GLY A 186 -10.35 2.80 -13.71
CA GLY A 186 -9.95 1.42 -13.44
C GLY A 186 -10.28 0.41 -14.54
N TRP A 187 -10.15 -0.89 -14.21
CA TRP A 187 -10.35 -2.00 -15.14
C TRP A 187 -11.31 -3.04 -14.57
N CYS A 188 -12.44 -3.26 -15.25
CA CYS A 188 -13.29 -4.42 -14.99
C CYS A 188 -12.79 -5.61 -15.81
N LYS A 189 -12.62 -6.76 -15.14
CA LYS A 189 -12.11 -7.99 -15.74
C LYS A 189 -13.05 -9.15 -15.45
N LEU A 190 -13.37 -9.92 -16.47
CA LEU A 190 -14.03 -11.21 -16.33
C LEU A 190 -12.96 -12.30 -16.18
N ASN A 191 -13.02 -13.08 -15.11
CA ASN A 191 -12.11 -14.18 -14.86
C ASN A 191 -12.93 -15.47 -14.74
N PHE A 192 -12.56 -16.50 -15.49
CA PHE A 192 -13.21 -17.81 -15.43
C PHE A 192 -12.22 -18.93 -15.74
N LEU A 193 -12.62 -20.16 -15.44
CA LEU A 193 -11.87 -21.35 -15.83
C LEU A 193 -12.53 -21.96 -17.08
N ALA A 194 -11.70 -22.41 -18.02
CA ALA A 194 -12.09 -23.13 -19.22
C ALA A 194 -11.15 -24.32 -19.41
N THR A 195 -11.45 -25.17 -20.39
CA THR A 195 -10.54 -26.25 -20.80
C THR A 195 -10.06 -25.93 -22.21
N VAL A 196 -8.75 -25.94 -22.44
CA VAL A 196 -8.12 -25.77 -23.75
C VAL A 196 -7.33 -27.04 -24.03
N ASP A 197 -7.69 -27.77 -25.09
CA ASP A 197 -7.06 -29.05 -25.48
C ASP A 197 -6.98 -30.06 -24.32
N GLY A 198 -8.08 -30.21 -23.55
CA GLY A 198 -8.14 -31.09 -22.38
C GLY A 198 -7.43 -30.59 -21.13
N THR A 199 -6.75 -29.44 -21.19
CA THR A 199 -6.01 -28.85 -20.06
C THR A 199 -6.80 -27.70 -19.43
N PRO A 200 -6.98 -27.67 -18.09
CA PRO A 200 -7.59 -26.54 -17.41
C PRO A 200 -6.82 -25.24 -17.63
N ALA A 201 -7.53 -24.18 -17.99
CA ALA A 201 -7.00 -22.85 -18.28
C ALA A 201 -7.78 -21.78 -17.51
N ARG A 202 -7.08 -20.77 -17.02
CA ARG A 202 -7.66 -19.51 -16.53
C ARG A 202 -7.74 -18.55 -17.70
N VAL A 203 -8.94 -18.04 -17.95
CA VAL A 203 -9.20 -17.01 -18.95
C VAL A 203 -9.49 -15.69 -18.23
N THR A 204 -8.74 -14.65 -18.60
CA THR A 204 -8.96 -13.28 -18.14
C THR A 204 -9.32 -12.41 -19.33
N TYR A 205 -10.54 -11.87 -19.34
CA TYR A 205 -11.03 -10.95 -20.37
C TYR A 205 -11.17 -9.54 -19.79
N VAL A 206 -10.50 -8.56 -20.40
CA VAL A 206 -10.60 -7.15 -20.02
C VAL A 206 -11.73 -6.50 -20.81
N LEU A 207 -12.74 -5.99 -20.10
CA LEU A 207 -13.96 -5.50 -20.75
C LEU A 207 -13.70 -4.27 -21.65
N ARG A 208 -12.71 -3.46 -21.30
CA ARG A 208 -12.44 -2.16 -21.94
C ARG A 208 -11.96 -2.27 -23.39
N ASP A 209 -11.00 -3.15 -23.64
CA ASP A 209 -10.28 -3.26 -24.92
C ASP A 209 -10.35 -4.68 -25.51
N GLY A 210 -11.12 -5.57 -24.88
CA GLY A 210 -11.26 -6.96 -25.30
C GLY A 210 -9.99 -7.78 -25.17
N HIS A 211 -8.98 -7.29 -24.42
CA HIS A 211 -7.75 -8.03 -24.21
C HIS A 211 -8.04 -9.35 -23.47
N VAL A 212 -7.45 -10.44 -23.97
CA VAL A 212 -7.62 -11.77 -23.40
C VAL A 212 -6.26 -12.35 -23.05
N ASP A 213 -6.17 -12.87 -21.84
CA ASP A 213 -5.05 -13.67 -21.35
C ASP A 213 -5.57 -15.06 -20.99
N VAL A 214 -5.04 -16.08 -21.66
CA VAL A 214 -5.37 -17.48 -21.41
C VAL A 214 -4.12 -18.15 -20.88
N SER A 215 -4.19 -18.70 -19.68
CA SER A 215 -3.04 -19.33 -19.02
C SER A 215 -3.42 -20.65 -18.41
N LYS A 216 -2.50 -21.61 -18.40
CA LYS A 216 -2.71 -22.91 -17.75
C LYS A 216 -3.03 -22.73 -16.28
N PHE A 217 -4.06 -23.42 -15.81
CA PHE A 217 -4.48 -23.39 -14.41
C PHE A 217 -4.04 -24.65 -13.67
N GLU A 218 -3.00 -24.51 -12.84
CA GLU A 218 -2.41 -25.64 -12.07
C GLU A 218 -2.91 -25.71 -10.62
N GLY A 219 -3.91 -24.91 -10.23
CA GLY A 219 -4.41 -24.84 -8.85
C GLY A 219 -3.43 -24.25 -7.82
N LYS A 220 -2.23 -23.87 -8.25
CA LYS A 220 -1.20 -23.22 -7.41
C LYS A 220 -1.07 -21.75 -7.79
N SER A 221 -0.87 -20.89 -6.80
CA SER A 221 -0.69 -19.45 -7.03
C SER A 221 0.70 -19.08 -7.54
N GLY A 222 1.69 -19.97 -7.33
CA GLY A 222 3.11 -19.68 -7.58
C GLY A 222 3.72 -18.65 -6.62
N MET A 223 2.91 -18.08 -5.71
CA MET A 223 3.36 -17.08 -4.75
C MET A 223 4.02 -17.75 -3.55
N SER A 224 5.11 -17.16 -3.10
CA SER A 224 5.69 -17.51 -1.81
C SER A 224 4.81 -16.99 -0.64
N PRO A 225 4.98 -17.51 0.59
CA PRO A 225 4.24 -17.00 1.75
C PRO A 225 4.42 -15.50 1.96
N ARG A 226 5.64 -14.99 1.82
CA ARG A 226 5.92 -13.54 1.91
C ARG A 226 5.12 -12.76 0.88
N GLN A 227 5.17 -13.16 -0.39
CA GLN A 227 4.43 -12.49 -1.46
C GLN A 227 2.92 -12.53 -1.23
N PHE A 228 2.39 -13.66 -0.76
CA PHE A 228 0.98 -13.82 -0.43
C PHE A 228 0.54 -12.84 0.66
N PHE A 229 1.24 -12.79 1.79
CA PHE A 229 0.86 -11.91 2.91
C PHE A 229 0.98 -10.43 2.57
N MET A 230 2.01 -10.03 1.83
CA MET A 230 2.18 -8.65 1.36
C MET A 230 1.07 -8.23 0.41
N ARG A 231 0.66 -9.12 -0.50
CA ARG A 231 -0.48 -8.91 -1.40
C ARG A 231 -1.80 -8.90 -0.65
N LEU A 232 -1.94 -9.72 0.40
CA LEU A 232 -3.12 -9.74 1.24
C LEU A 232 -3.27 -8.42 2.01
N HIS A 233 -2.18 -7.89 2.60
CA HIS A 233 -2.15 -6.62 3.32
C HIS A 233 -2.66 -5.44 2.48
N THR A 234 -2.26 -5.39 1.21
CA THR A 234 -2.60 -4.32 0.27
C THR A 234 -3.84 -4.60 -0.57
N SER A 235 -4.49 -5.75 -0.37
CA SER A 235 -5.67 -6.14 -1.14
C SER A 235 -6.89 -5.31 -0.73
N HIS A 236 -7.34 -4.42 -1.62
CA HIS A 236 -8.54 -3.60 -1.45
C HIS A 236 -9.53 -3.78 -2.62
N GLY A 237 -10.75 -3.23 -2.48
CA GLY A 237 -11.78 -3.17 -3.54
C GLY A 237 -12.95 -4.14 -3.35
N ARG A 238 -14.13 -3.72 -3.83
CA ARG A 238 -15.41 -4.43 -3.67
C ARG A 238 -15.81 -5.14 -4.97
N PRO A 239 -15.72 -6.47 -5.06
CA PRO A 239 -16.25 -7.18 -6.23
C PRO A 239 -17.78 -7.05 -6.29
N PRO A 240 -18.40 -7.21 -7.47
CA PRO A 240 -19.86 -7.08 -7.61
C PRO A 240 -20.66 -8.27 -7.03
N HIS A 241 -20.01 -9.26 -6.42
CA HIS A 241 -20.65 -10.47 -5.89
C HIS A 241 -19.94 -10.98 -4.62
N TRP A 242 -20.61 -11.86 -3.88
CA TRP A 242 -20.07 -12.50 -2.68
C TRP A 242 -19.04 -13.57 -3.05
N ASN A 243 -17.78 -13.31 -2.75
CA ASN A 243 -16.66 -14.23 -2.89
C ASN A 243 -15.65 -14.00 -1.75
N ALA A 244 -14.54 -14.75 -1.75
CA ALA A 244 -13.50 -14.61 -0.72
C ALA A 244 -12.93 -13.17 -0.62
N ARG A 245 -12.89 -12.41 -1.72
CA ARG A 245 -12.43 -11.00 -1.71
C ARG A 245 -13.47 -10.07 -1.07
N MET A 246 -14.77 -10.31 -1.30
CA MET A 246 -15.83 -9.59 -0.57
C MET A 246 -15.77 -9.89 0.92
N MET A 247 -15.59 -11.16 1.29
CA MET A 247 -15.41 -11.54 2.69
C MET A 247 -14.20 -10.86 3.31
N TRP A 248 -13.07 -10.80 2.59
CA TRP A 248 -11.88 -10.06 3.02
C TRP A 248 -12.20 -8.58 3.27
N SER A 249 -12.87 -7.90 2.33
CA SER A 249 -13.29 -6.50 2.49
C SER A 249 -14.17 -6.31 3.72
N LEU A 250 -15.11 -7.24 3.98
CA LEU A 250 -15.97 -7.20 5.17
C LEU A 250 -15.16 -7.34 6.45
N PHE A 251 -14.18 -8.25 6.51
CA PHE A 251 -13.31 -8.38 7.68
C PHE A 251 -12.47 -7.14 7.94
N VAL A 252 -11.96 -6.49 6.88
CA VAL A 252 -11.24 -5.22 6.99
C VAL A 252 -12.16 -4.11 7.54
N ASP A 253 -13.41 -4.02 7.08
CA ASP A 253 -14.39 -3.05 7.59
C ASP A 253 -14.74 -3.29 9.08
N ILE A 254 -14.91 -4.56 9.48
CA ILE A 254 -15.15 -4.95 10.88
C ILE A 254 -13.92 -4.61 11.73
N MET A 255 -12.71 -4.89 11.24
CA MET A 255 -11.46 -4.54 11.91
C MET A 255 -11.33 -3.03 12.11
N ALA A 256 -11.65 -2.23 11.09
CA ALA A 256 -11.63 -0.77 11.19
C ALA A 256 -12.59 -0.26 12.28
N CYS A 257 -13.84 -0.75 12.29
CA CYS A 257 -14.81 -0.42 13.34
C CYS A 257 -14.31 -0.84 14.73
N ALA A 258 -13.73 -2.03 14.85
CA ALA A 258 -13.19 -2.54 16.09
C ALA A 258 -12.00 -1.73 16.59
N MET A 259 -11.07 -1.29 15.72
CA MET A 259 -9.93 -0.44 16.09
C MET A 259 -10.38 0.93 16.62
N VAL A 260 -11.33 1.57 15.94
CA VAL A 260 -11.92 2.84 16.41
C VAL A 260 -12.61 2.64 17.76
N GLY A 261 -13.44 1.61 17.88
CA GLY A 261 -14.13 1.28 19.14
C GLY A 261 -13.16 0.96 20.27
N TRP A 262 -12.10 0.21 19.99
CA TRP A 262 -11.05 -0.15 20.94
C TRP A 262 -10.28 1.09 21.43
N GLY A 263 -9.92 2.01 20.52
CA GLY A 263 -9.28 3.29 20.86
C GLY A 263 -10.17 4.20 21.72
N VAL A 264 -11.43 4.40 21.31
CA VAL A 264 -12.40 5.24 22.06
C VAL A 264 -12.68 4.66 23.45
N THR A 265 -12.92 3.34 23.55
CA THR A 265 -13.16 2.68 24.83
C THR A 265 -11.93 2.74 25.74
N GLY A 266 -10.72 2.60 25.17
CA GLY A 266 -9.45 2.78 25.88
C GLY A 266 -9.31 4.19 26.45
N LEU A 267 -9.60 5.22 25.65
CA LEU A 267 -9.57 6.62 26.07
C LEU A 267 -10.54 6.90 27.23
N VAL A 268 -11.78 6.42 27.12
CA VAL A 268 -12.80 6.59 28.17
C VAL A 268 -12.38 5.88 29.45
N MET A 269 -11.83 4.66 29.38
CA MET A 269 -11.38 3.92 30.55
C MET A 269 -10.16 4.58 31.20
N TRP A 270 -9.17 5.01 30.41
CA TRP A 270 -8.01 5.75 30.91
C TRP A 270 -8.45 7.03 31.64
N TRP A 271 -9.39 7.79 31.06
CA TRP A 271 -9.93 8.99 31.70
C TRP A 271 -10.61 8.69 33.03
N GLN A 272 -11.10 7.48 33.29
CA GLN A 272 -11.69 7.12 34.60
C GLN A 272 -10.63 6.89 35.69
N ILE A 273 -9.39 6.56 35.32
CA ILE A 273 -8.30 6.26 36.26
C ILE A 273 -7.61 7.57 36.68
N LYS A 274 -8.10 8.21 37.74
CA LYS A 274 -7.60 9.52 38.22
C LYS A 274 -6.07 9.60 38.35
N ARG A 275 -5.42 8.53 38.83
CA ARG A 275 -3.97 8.47 39.09
C ARG A 275 -3.13 8.59 37.81
N THR A 276 -3.61 8.09 36.68
CA THR A 276 -2.83 8.03 35.43
C THR A 276 -3.24 9.10 34.41
N ARG A 277 -4.17 10.00 34.75
CA ARG A 277 -4.65 11.08 33.85
C ARG A 277 -3.56 12.06 33.46
N LEU A 278 -2.68 12.44 34.39
CA LEU A 278 -1.63 13.40 34.05
C LEU A 278 -0.63 12.79 33.06
N ILE A 279 -0.13 11.59 33.38
CA ILE A 279 0.83 10.85 32.55
C ILE A 279 0.24 10.54 31.18
N GLY A 280 -0.98 9.98 31.12
CA GLY A 280 -1.60 9.71 29.83
C GLY A 280 -1.93 10.96 29.03
N GLY A 281 -2.16 12.11 29.70
CA GLY A 281 -2.38 13.39 29.05
C GLY A 281 -1.10 13.86 28.37
N ALA A 282 0.04 13.75 29.07
CA ALA A 282 1.35 14.02 28.50
C ALA A 282 1.68 13.11 27.31
N VAL A 283 1.42 11.79 27.42
CA VAL A 283 1.60 10.83 26.32
C VAL A 283 0.72 11.17 25.12
N MET A 284 -0.54 11.54 25.34
CA MET A 284 -1.47 11.93 24.27
C MET A 284 -1.03 13.22 23.59
N MET A 285 -0.60 14.24 24.35
CA MET A 285 -0.04 15.47 23.77
C MET A 285 1.21 15.19 22.94
N LEU A 286 2.12 14.35 23.44
CA LEU A 286 3.30 13.93 22.69
C LEU A 286 2.90 13.22 21.39
N SER A 287 1.95 12.27 21.46
CA SER A 287 1.45 11.55 20.27
C SER A 287 0.84 12.49 19.23
N ILE A 288 0.04 13.48 19.66
CA ILE A 288 -0.54 14.49 18.77
C ILE A 288 0.56 15.37 18.17
N ALA A 289 1.53 15.82 18.98
CA ALA A 289 2.64 16.64 18.50
C ALA A 289 3.49 15.88 17.46
N THR A 290 3.80 14.61 17.70
CA THR A 290 4.48 13.74 16.72
C THR A 290 3.66 13.58 15.44
N ALA A 291 2.35 13.31 15.54
CA ALA A 291 1.49 13.16 14.38
C ALA A 291 1.42 14.45 13.53
N ILE A 292 1.31 15.62 14.18
CA ILE A 292 1.32 16.93 13.51
C ILE A 292 2.68 17.17 12.83
N GLY A 293 3.79 16.91 13.54
CA GLY A 293 5.14 17.05 13.00
C GLY A 293 5.35 16.18 11.77
N LEU A 294 4.96 14.90 11.83
CA LEU A 294 5.04 13.98 10.70
C LEU A 294 4.12 14.39 9.56
N TYR A 295 2.90 14.85 9.83
CA TYR A 295 1.97 15.32 8.80
C TYR A 295 2.55 16.47 7.99
N TYR A 296 3.06 17.51 8.66
CA TYR A 296 3.67 18.64 7.97
C TYR A 296 4.99 18.26 7.28
N GLY A 297 5.80 17.40 7.91
CA GLY A 297 7.02 16.87 7.29
C GLY A 297 6.74 16.11 6.00
N MET A 298 5.75 15.20 6.01
CA MET A 298 5.35 14.42 4.84
C MET A 298 4.70 15.26 3.75
N ILE A 299 3.85 16.24 4.09
CA ILE A 299 3.29 17.16 3.09
C ILE A 299 4.38 17.97 2.42
N HIS A 300 5.33 18.50 3.20
CA HIS A 300 6.46 19.23 2.65
C HIS A 300 7.29 18.33 1.72
N PHE A 301 7.61 17.11 2.17
CA PHE A 301 8.32 16.11 1.37
C PHE A 301 7.59 15.81 0.04
N TYR A 302 6.28 15.58 0.05
CA TYR A 302 5.52 15.33 -1.18
C TYR A 302 5.43 16.56 -2.08
N ALA A 303 5.34 17.76 -1.51
CA ALA A 303 5.36 19.00 -2.28
C ALA A 303 6.69 19.22 -3.00
N ALA A 304 7.81 18.87 -2.35
CA ALA A 304 9.15 18.98 -2.92
C ALA A 304 9.48 17.87 -3.94
N SER A 305 9.00 16.65 -3.72
CA SER A 305 9.37 15.47 -4.53
C SER A 305 8.38 15.07 -5.63
N LYS A 306 7.10 15.46 -5.53
CA LYS A 306 6.02 15.02 -6.44
C LYS A 306 6.03 13.51 -6.76
N LEU A 307 6.18 12.68 -5.73
CA LEU A 307 6.00 11.22 -5.82
C LEU A 307 4.53 10.81 -5.96
#